data_AF-A0A9E4BFQ0-F1
#
_entry.id   AF-A0A9E4BFQ0-F1
#
_cell.length_a   1.000
_cell.length_b   1.000
_cell.length_c   1.000
_cell.angle_alpha   90.00
_cell.angle_beta   90.00
_cell.angle_gamma   90.00
#
_symmetry.space_group_name_H-M   'P 1'
#
loop_
_entity.id
_entity.type
_entity.pdbx_description
1 polymer ?
#
loop_
_entity_poly.entity_id
_entity_poly.type
_entity_poly.pdbx_seq_one_letter_code
_entity_poly.pdbx_strand_id
1 'polypeptide(L)'
;ELENKIRRAVVLAEEDSEITPDLFSEAVGYAVSDVSVEYQGRLQDHVQEYEKRLIRDALEKCEGNITHTARKLGMTRAGLQKKINRLRLR
;
A
#
# COMPACT_ATOMS: atom_id res chain seq x y z
N GLU A 1 -23.61 7.92 -18.15
CA GLU A 1 -22.14 7.73 -18.14
C GLU A 1 -21.69 6.44 -18.84
N LEU A 2 -22.29 5.28 -18.55
CA LEU A 2 -21.96 4.01 -19.24
C LEU A 2 -22.12 4.09 -20.77
N GLU A 3 -23.21 4.72 -21.22
CA GLU A 3 -23.48 4.93 -22.65
C GLU A 3 -22.35 5.66 -23.38
N ASN A 4 -21.76 6.69 -22.75
CA ASN A 4 -20.64 7.44 -23.34
C ASN A 4 -19.37 6.58 -23.43
N LYS A 5 -19.15 5.69 -22.47
CA LYS A 5 -18.01 4.75 -22.47
C LYS A 5 -18.15 3.71 -23.58
N ILE A 6 -19.35 3.13 -23.75
CA ILE A 6 -19.65 2.18 -24.82
C ILE A 6 -19.49 2.85 -26.20
N ARG A 7 -20.05 4.05 -26.38
CA ARG A 7 -19.93 4.78 -27.65
C ARG A 7 -18.47 5.03 -28.05
N ARG A 8 -17.61 5.38 -27.09
CA ARG A 8 -16.16 5.56 -27.35
C ARG A 8 -15.46 4.24 -27.68
N ALA A 9 -15.75 3.17 -26.96
CA ALA A 9 -15.14 1.87 -27.22
C ALA A 9 -15.48 1.36 -28.64
N VAL A 10 -16.73 1.59 -29.09
CA VAL A 10 -17.16 1.27 -30.47
C VAL A 10 -16.41 2.11 -31.51
N VAL A 11 -16.10 3.38 -31.23
CA VAL A 11 -15.34 4.24 -32.14
C VAL A 11 -13.85 3.88 -32.20
N LEU A 12 -13.30 3.35 -31.11
CA LEU A 12 -11.87 2.98 -31.01
C LEU A 12 -11.59 1.55 -31.49
N ALA A 13 -12.59 0.69 -31.58
CA ALA A 13 -12.44 -0.66 -32.12
C ALA A 13 -12.22 -0.60 -33.65
N GLU A 14 -11.30 -1.44 -34.15
CA GLU A 14 -11.14 -1.66 -35.58
C GLU A 14 -12.36 -2.41 -36.15
N GLU A 15 -12.65 -2.22 -37.45
CA GLU A 15 -13.75 -2.92 -38.11
C GLU A 15 -13.59 -4.45 -37.97
N ASP A 16 -14.68 -5.14 -37.65
CA ASP A 16 -14.74 -6.59 -37.36
C ASP A 16 -13.89 -7.09 -36.17
N SER A 17 -13.50 -6.20 -35.24
CA SER A 17 -12.81 -6.58 -34.01
C SER A 17 -13.72 -6.65 -32.80
N GLU A 18 -13.39 -7.55 -31.86
CA GLU A 18 -14.09 -7.62 -30.57
C GLU A 18 -13.74 -6.41 -29.70
N ILE A 19 -14.75 -5.89 -28.99
CA ILE A 19 -14.52 -4.81 -28.03
C ILE A 19 -13.88 -5.40 -26.77
N THR A 20 -12.59 -5.18 -26.62
CA THR A 20 -11.81 -5.65 -25.47
C THR A 20 -11.79 -4.60 -24.33
N PRO A 21 -11.59 -5.03 -23.05
CA PRO A 21 -11.65 -4.13 -21.88
C PRO A 21 -10.67 -2.95 -21.92
N ASP A 22 -9.57 -3.06 -22.65
CA ASP A 22 -8.57 -2.03 -22.89
C ASP A 22 -9.11 -0.80 -23.65
N LEU A 23 -10.15 -0.96 -24.48
CA LEU A 23 -10.81 0.15 -25.19
C LEU A 23 -11.63 1.06 -24.25
N PHE A 24 -11.88 0.60 -23.02
CA PHE A 24 -12.54 1.39 -21.97
C PHE A 24 -11.54 2.07 -21.03
N SER A 25 -10.24 1.76 -21.15
CA SER A 25 -9.20 2.50 -20.44
C SER A 25 -9.08 3.88 -21.08
N GLU A 26 -9.25 4.93 -20.28
CA GLU A 26 -9.24 6.29 -20.79
C GLU A 26 -7.90 6.58 -21.48
N ALA A 27 -7.95 6.79 -22.81
CA ALA A 27 -6.97 7.56 -23.57
C ALA A 27 -6.88 8.99 -22.99
N VAL A 28 -6.23 9.09 -21.83
CA VAL A 28 -5.47 10.17 -21.18
C VAL A 28 -5.22 9.65 -19.75
N GLY A 29 -3.98 9.24 -19.47
CA GLY A 29 -3.46 9.31 -18.09
C GLY A 29 -3.60 8.08 -17.19
N TYR A 30 -4.18 6.96 -17.63
CA TYR A 30 -3.79 5.70 -17.02
C TYR A 30 -2.56 5.19 -17.74
N ALA A 31 -1.42 5.77 -17.36
CA ALA A 31 -0.28 4.90 -17.19
C ALA A 31 -0.82 3.73 -16.37
N VAL A 32 -0.95 2.56 -16.99
CA VAL A 32 -0.46 1.37 -16.34
C VAL A 32 1.01 1.68 -16.13
N SER A 33 1.30 2.51 -15.13
CA SER A 33 2.44 2.24 -14.31
C SER A 33 2.11 0.83 -13.86
N ASP A 34 2.68 -0.13 -14.58
CA ASP A 34 3.71 -0.90 -13.95
C ASP A 34 4.38 0.06 -12.96
N VAL A 35 3.79 0.19 -11.76
CA VAL A 35 4.49 0.77 -10.64
C VAL A 35 5.46 -0.35 -10.36
N SER A 36 6.47 -0.44 -11.23
CA SER A 36 7.82 -0.69 -10.83
C SER A 36 7.99 0.30 -9.70
N VAL A 37 7.65 -0.16 -8.49
CA VAL A 37 8.00 0.52 -7.27
C VAL A 37 9.50 0.51 -7.40
N GLU A 38 10.06 1.58 -7.96
CA GLU A 38 11.49 1.81 -7.89
C GLU A 38 11.75 1.76 -6.40
N TYR A 39 12.36 0.66 -5.96
CA TYR A 39 12.77 0.48 -4.58
C TYR A 39 13.91 1.47 -4.37
N GLN A 40 13.54 2.73 -4.18
CA GLN A 40 14.45 3.79 -3.81
C GLN A 40 14.69 3.63 -2.31
N GLY A 41 15.97 3.55 -1.93
CA GLY A 41 16.40 3.26 -0.56
C GLY A 41 16.75 1.80 -0.31
N ARG A 42 17.28 1.50 0.88
CA ARG A 42 17.67 0.13 1.23
C ARG A 42 16.44 -0.63 1.72
N LEU A 43 16.38 -1.94 1.48
CA LEU A 43 15.35 -2.83 2.07
C LEU A 43 15.19 -2.58 3.58
N GLN A 44 16.32 -2.31 4.26
CA GLN A 44 16.35 -2.00 5.68
C GLN A 44 15.50 -0.78 6.06
N ASP A 45 15.44 0.25 5.22
CA ASP A 45 14.68 1.47 5.47
C ASP A 45 13.17 1.18 5.38
N HIS A 46 12.77 0.42 4.37
CA HIS A 46 11.38 -0.01 4.16
C HIS A 46 10.88 -0.90 5.29
N VAL A 47 11.71 -1.87 5.71
CA VAL A 47 11.39 -2.75 6.86
C VAL A 47 11.27 -1.93 8.14
N GLN A 48 12.13 -0.92 8.34
CA GLN A 48 12.03 -0.04 9.51
C GLN A 48 10.76 0.81 9.49
N GLU A 49 10.37 1.35 8.34
CA GLU A 49 9.15 2.15 8.23
C GLU A 49 7.90 1.30 8.47
N TYR A 50 7.86 0.10 7.89
CA TYR A 50 6.80 -0.86 8.16
C TYR A 50 6.73 -1.26 9.64
N GLU A 51 7.89 -1.55 10.25
CA GLU A 51 8.00 -1.85 11.68
C GLU A 51 7.51 -0.69 12.56
N LYS A 52 7.85 0.56 12.22
CA LYS A 52 7.37 1.76 12.93
C LYS A 52 5.85 1.86 12.91
N ARG A 53 5.24 1.68 11.73
CA ARG A 53 3.78 1.73 11.57
C ARG A 53 3.10 0.65 12.40
N LEU A 54 3.56 -0.59 12.31
CA LEU A 54 3.01 -1.71 13.09
C LEU A 54 3.07 -1.46 14.60
N ILE A 55 4.21 -0.98 15.10
CA ILE A 55 4.37 -0.71 16.54
C ILE A 55 3.46 0.45 16.97
N ARG A 56 3.35 1.50 16.17
CA ARG A 56 2.50 2.66 16.47
C ARG A 56 1.02 2.26 16.53
N ASP A 57 0.52 1.58 15.51
CA ASP A 57 -0.87 1.12 15.45
C ASP A 57 -1.21 0.19 16.62
N ALA A 58 -0.26 -0.67 17.00
CA ALA A 58 -0.46 -1.58 18.12
C ALA A 58 -0.46 -0.84 19.46
N LEU A 59 0.41 0.17 19.64
CA LEU A 59 0.41 1.02 20.82
C LEU A 59 -0.88 1.82 20.94
N GLU A 60 -1.38 2.41 19.85
CA GLU A 60 -2.66 3.15 19.84
C GLU A 60 -3.83 2.24 20.23
N LYS A 61 -3.92 1.04 19.60
CA LYS A 61 -4.97 0.04 19.92
C LYS A 61 -4.88 -0.52 21.34
N CYS A 62 -3.74 -0.36 22.01
CA CYS A 62 -3.50 -0.84 23.36
C CYS A 62 -3.34 0.32 24.36
N GLU A 63 -3.73 1.55 23.98
CA GLU A 63 -3.70 2.75 24.85
C GLU A 63 -2.32 3.02 25.45
N GLY A 64 -1.25 2.73 24.70
CA GLY A 64 0.13 2.88 25.16
C GLY A 64 0.59 1.82 26.16
N ASN A 65 -0.21 0.80 26.47
CA ASN A 65 0.20 -0.29 27.36
C ASN A 65 1.24 -1.18 26.67
N ILE A 66 2.51 -0.92 26.96
CA ILE A 66 3.67 -1.62 26.36
C ILE A 66 3.60 -3.14 26.62
N THR A 67 3.18 -3.57 27.80
CA THR A 67 3.11 -5.01 28.13
C THR A 67 2.04 -5.71 27.30
N HIS A 68 0.87 -5.10 27.16
CA HIS A 68 -0.21 -5.66 26.35
C HIS A 68 0.12 -5.62 24.85
N THR A 69 0.71 -4.52 24.39
CA THR A 69 1.19 -4.35 23.00
C THR A 69 2.24 -5.40 22.63
N ALA A 70 3.21 -5.65 23.51
CA ALA A 70 4.25 -6.65 23.29
C ALA A 70 3.67 -8.06 23.14
N ARG A 71 2.71 -8.43 24.01
CA ARG A 71 1.99 -9.71 23.91
C ARG A 71 1.24 -9.82 22.59
N LYS A 72 0.54 -8.77 22.17
CA LYS A 72 -0.23 -8.73 20.91
C LYS A 72 0.67 -8.86 19.67
N LEU A 73 1.86 -8.27 19.72
CA LEU A 73 2.88 -8.37 18.67
C LEU A 73 3.76 -9.63 18.76
N GLY A 74 3.50 -10.53 19.71
CA GLY A 74 4.27 -11.77 19.86
C GLY A 74 5.71 -11.57 20.32
N MET A 75 6.01 -10.50 21.05
CA MET A 75 7.36 -10.17 21.52
C MET A 75 7.42 -9.95 23.04
N THR A 76 8.64 -9.98 23.59
CA THR A 76 8.85 -9.65 25.00
C THR A 76 8.70 -8.14 25.23
N ARG A 77 8.26 -7.73 26.43
CA ARG A 77 8.18 -6.31 26.82
C ARG A 77 9.52 -5.60 26.63
N ALA A 78 10.63 -6.23 27.04
CA ALA A 78 11.97 -5.69 26.90
C ALA A 78 12.37 -5.52 25.41
N GLY A 79 12.01 -6.49 24.56
CA GLY A 79 12.22 -6.42 23.12
C GLY A 79 11.46 -5.25 22.47
N LEU A 80 10.18 -5.09 22.82
CA LEU A 80 9.38 -3.96 22.35
C LEU A 80 9.97 -2.62 22.81
N GLN A 81 10.34 -2.51 24.09
CA GLN A 81 10.94 -1.29 24.64
C GLN A 81 12.22 -0.89 23.89
N LYS A 82 13.09 -1.87 23.60
CA LYS A 82 14.33 -1.64 22.84
C LYS A 82 14.01 -1.15 21.43
N LYS A 83 13.00 -1.72 20.77
CA LYS A 83 12.55 -1.28 19.44
C LYS A 83 11.97 0.14 19.45
N ILE A 84 11.11 0.47 20.41
CA ILE A 84 10.56 1.83 20.58
C ILE A 84 11.68 2.87 20.73
N ASN A 85 12.66 2.58 21.59
CA ASN A 85 13.81 3.46 21.79
C ASN A 85 14.66 3.59 20.52
N ARG A 86 14.92 2.48 19.80
CA ARG A 86 15.68 2.47 18.55
C ARG A 86 14.99 3.27 17.45
N LEU A 87 13.67 3.14 17.35
CA LEU A 87 12.85 3.75 16.30
C LEU A 87 12.40 5.18 16.65
N ARG A 88 12.76 5.68 17.85
CA ARG A 88 12.38 7.01 18.36
C ARG A 88 10.87 7.27 18.32
N LEU A 89 10.08 6.27 18.73
CA LEU A 89 8.61 6.37 18.80
C LEU A 89 8.13 6.94 20.15
N ARG A 90 8.91 7.81 20.79
CA ARG A 90 8.68 8.30 22.15
C ARG A 90 8.81 9.81 22.23
#